data_AF-A0A3D4PKF9-F1
#
_entry.id   AF-A0A3D4PKF9-F1
#
_cell.length_a   1.000
_cell.length_b   1.000
_cell.length_c   1.000
_cell.angle_alpha   90.00
_cell.angle_beta   90.00
_cell.angle_gamma   90.00
#
_symmetry.space_group_name_H-M   'P 1'
#
loop_
_entity.id
_entity.type
_entity.pdbx_description
1 polymer ?
#
loop_
_entity_poly.entity_id
_entity_poly.type
_entity_poly.pdbx_seq_one_letter_code
_entity_poly.pdbx_strand_id
1 'polypeptide(L)'
;MLNYWNVLMVKESYRWPFLNFIEQFGDPYGCWQEDGFWPGRVSADFNHLLVWVTEIALGYIDNGGLAYAMQCEPGRTMPEMQRGFEILGCLKTQAVCTRIIKYFGDDFPRNDEQRSTFIAKNESLFNQSENELWDARESEKYEFKVEEYFKKVCVAHSIPPRVYPN
;
A
#
# COMPACT_ATOMS: atom_id res chain seq x y z
N MET A 1 -18.89 -43.01 20.51
CA MET A 1 -18.10 -41.88 21.03
C MET A 1 -17.63 -41.06 19.85
N LEU A 2 -18.22 -39.88 19.64
CA LEU A 2 -17.81 -38.92 18.62
C LEU A 2 -16.68 -38.06 19.21
N ASN A 3 -15.44 -38.26 18.75
CA ASN A 3 -14.33 -37.39 19.13
C ASN A 3 -14.02 -36.40 18.00
N TYR A 4 -14.57 -35.20 18.18
CA TYR A 4 -13.93 -33.90 17.99
C TYR A 4 -12.71 -33.86 17.05
N TRP A 5 -12.97 -33.55 15.78
CA TRP A 5 -12.05 -32.78 14.94
C TRP A 5 -12.86 -31.73 14.20
N ASN A 6 -13.44 -30.78 14.94
CA ASN A 6 -13.56 -29.43 14.40
C ASN A 6 -12.13 -28.89 14.32
N VAL A 7 -11.44 -29.18 13.21
CA VAL A 7 -10.27 -28.40 12.82
C VAL A 7 -10.82 -26.99 12.58
N LEU A 8 -10.83 -26.17 13.63
CA LEU A 8 -10.97 -24.73 13.49
C LEU A 8 -9.87 -24.32 12.52
N MET A 9 -10.24 -24.02 11.27
CA MET A 9 -9.29 -23.53 10.27
C MET A 9 -8.80 -22.17 10.74
N VAL A 10 -7.71 -22.16 11.49
CA VAL A 10 -7.10 -20.93 12.00
C VAL A 10 -6.69 -20.08 10.79
N LYS A 11 -7.17 -18.84 10.71
CA LYS A 11 -6.71 -17.90 9.71
C LYS A 11 -5.45 -17.21 10.22
N GLU A 12 -4.33 -17.49 9.58
CA GLU A 12 -3.08 -16.77 9.79
C GLU A 12 -3.00 -15.55 8.87
N SER A 13 -2.37 -14.47 9.35
CA SER A 13 -1.98 -13.34 8.51
C SER A 13 -0.64 -12.74 8.96
N TYR A 14 0.20 -12.44 8.00
CA TYR A 14 1.50 -11.81 8.19
C TYR A 14 1.48 -10.29 7.99
N ARG A 15 0.37 -9.70 7.55
CA ARG A 15 0.22 -8.25 7.33
C ARG A 15 0.59 -7.42 8.55
N TRP A 16 -0.13 -7.57 9.67
CA TRP A 16 0.15 -6.80 10.89
C TRP A 16 1.56 -7.04 11.44
N PRO A 17 2.05 -8.29 11.55
CA PRO A 17 3.43 -8.56 11.92
C PRO A 17 4.46 -7.83 11.04
N PHE A 18 4.26 -7.80 9.72
CA PHE A 18 5.13 -7.08 8.80
C PHE A 18 5.05 -5.56 9.00
N LEU A 19 3.85 -4.98 9.10
CA LEU A 19 3.70 -3.54 9.30
C LEU A 19 4.39 -3.08 10.59
N ASN A 20 4.18 -3.81 11.68
CA ASN A 20 4.82 -3.54 12.97
C ASN A 20 6.33 -3.76 12.95
N PHE A 21 6.82 -4.70 12.13
CA PHE A 21 8.25 -4.93 11.96
C PHE A 21 8.95 -3.70 11.36
N ILE A 22 8.34 -3.04 10.38
CA ILE A 22 8.91 -1.83 9.77
C ILE A 22 8.95 -0.67 10.76
N GLU A 23 7.90 -0.49 11.56
CA GLU A 23 7.82 0.57 12.57
C GLU A 23 8.90 0.44 13.67
N GLN A 24 9.53 -0.72 13.85
CA GLN A 24 10.64 -0.90 14.80
C GLN A 24 11.93 -0.18 14.38
N PHE A 25 12.06 0.20 13.10
CA PHE A 25 13.25 0.87 12.57
C PHE A 25 13.12 2.40 12.55
N GLY A 26 12.07 2.94 13.16
CA GLY A 26 11.70 4.35 13.15
C GLY A 26 10.28 4.55 12.62
N ASP A 27 9.73 5.74 12.83
CA ASP A 27 8.41 6.10 12.31
C ASP A 27 8.44 6.18 10.77
N PRO A 28 7.80 5.25 10.03
CA PRO A 28 7.81 5.25 8.58
C PRO A 28 7.26 6.55 7.99
N TYR A 29 6.25 7.15 8.62
CA TYR A 29 5.66 8.42 8.17
C TYR A 29 6.69 9.54 8.10
N GLY A 30 7.74 9.49 8.94
CA GLY A 30 8.85 10.42 8.93
C GLY A 30 9.63 10.48 7.62
N CYS A 31 9.46 9.52 6.71
CA CYS A 31 10.08 9.55 5.38
C CYS A 31 9.42 10.54 4.42
N TRP A 32 8.18 10.97 4.66
CA TRP A 32 7.49 11.92 3.78
C TRP A 32 7.57 13.32 4.36
N GLN A 33 8.33 14.17 3.68
CA GLN A 33 8.48 15.59 4.00
C GLN A 33 7.76 16.43 2.94
N GLU A 34 7.52 17.70 3.26
CA GLU A 34 6.91 18.67 2.33
C GLU A 34 7.66 18.74 0.99
N ASP A 35 8.99 18.63 1.04
CA ASP A 35 9.88 18.76 -0.11
C ASP A 35 10.29 17.43 -0.75
N GLY A 36 9.92 16.28 -0.19
CA GLY A 36 10.31 15.00 -0.79
C GLY A 36 10.17 13.76 0.07
N PHE A 37 10.52 12.62 -0.52
CA PHE A 37 10.58 11.34 0.14
C PHE A 37 12.03 11.01 0.50
N TRP A 38 12.30 10.88 1.81
CA TRP A 38 13.63 10.77 2.40
C TRP A 38 13.74 9.44 3.15
N PRO A 39 13.96 8.31 2.45
CA PRO A 39 13.95 6.98 3.06
C PRO A 39 15.03 6.80 4.13
N GLY A 40 16.13 7.56 4.06
CA GLY A 40 17.22 7.48 5.05
C GLY A 40 16.86 7.95 6.46
N ARG A 41 15.65 8.48 6.68
CA ARG A 41 15.15 8.83 8.02
C ARG A 41 14.71 7.61 8.84
N VAL A 42 14.51 6.47 8.19
CA VAL A 42 14.13 5.21 8.81
C VAL A 42 15.16 4.16 8.45
N SER A 43 15.58 3.35 9.42
CA SER A 43 16.64 2.34 9.21
C SER A 43 16.11 1.02 8.66
N ALA A 44 14.93 1.02 8.04
CA ALA A 44 14.31 -0.13 7.41
C ALA A 44 14.89 -0.38 6.01
N ASP A 45 14.82 -1.62 5.53
CA ASP A 45 15.11 -1.91 4.13
C ASP A 45 14.18 -1.09 3.22
N PHE A 46 14.77 -0.50 2.18
CA PHE A 46 14.06 0.41 1.29
C PHE A 46 12.87 -0.26 0.57
N ASN A 47 13.03 -1.51 0.13
CA ASN A 47 11.95 -2.21 -0.55
C ASN A 47 10.81 -2.54 0.43
N HIS A 48 11.15 -2.91 1.67
CA HIS A 48 10.14 -3.15 2.69
C HIS A 48 9.37 -1.87 3.04
N LEU A 49 10.04 -0.73 3.12
CA LEU A 49 9.41 0.57 3.33
C LEU A 49 8.45 0.93 2.19
N LEU A 50 8.82 0.66 0.93
CA LEU A 50 7.96 0.88 -0.23
C LEU A 50 6.72 -0.04 -0.24
N VAL A 51 6.89 -1.30 0.16
CA VAL A 51 5.74 -2.24 0.30
C VAL A 51 4.85 -1.82 1.47
N TRP A 52 5.43 -1.37 2.58
CA TRP A 52 4.70 -0.85 3.74
C TRP A 52 3.81 0.34 3.35
N VAL A 53 4.35 1.34 2.65
CA VAL A 53 3.54 2.52 2.28
C VAL A 53 2.47 2.19 1.26
N THR A 54 2.72 1.22 0.38
CA THR A 54 1.71 0.72 -0.57
C THR A 54 0.49 0.19 0.18
N GLU A 55 0.71 -0.61 1.21
CA GLU A 55 -0.35 -1.15 2.07
C GLU A 55 -1.13 -0.10 2.83
N ILE A 56 -0.42 0.86 3.42
CA ILE A 56 -1.04 1.95 4.15
C ILE A 56 -1.88 2.80 3.19
N ALA A 57 -1.32 3.19 2.05
CA ALA A 57 -2.01 4.00 1.04
C ALA A 57 -3.27 3.29 0.52
N LEU A 58 -3.20 1.99 0.25
CA LEU A 58 -4.36 1.19 -0.13
C LEU A 58 -5.45 1.20 0.96
N GLY A 59 -5.08 1.16 2.24
CA GLY A 59 -6.03 1.31 3.34
C GLY A 59 -6.80 2.64 3.31
N TYR A 60 -6.19 3.73 2.84
CA TYR A 60 -6.92 5.01 2.65
C TYR A 60 -7.85 4.97 1.44
N ILE A 61 -7.41 4.36 0.34
CA ILE A 61 -8.25 4.19 -0.86
C ILE A 61 -9.45 3.31 -0.54
N ASP A 62 -9.27 2.21 0.20
CA ASP A 62 -10.36 1.32 0.63
C ASP A 62 -11.42 2.04 1.49
N ASN A 63 -11.02 3.06 2.26
CA ASN A 63 -11.91 3.77 3.20
C ASN A 63 -12.60 5.01 2.60
N GLY A 64 -12.00 5.65 1.59
CA GLY A 64 -12.51 6.92 1.05
C GLY A 64 -12.41 7.09 -0.46
N GLY A 65 -11.94 6.07 -1.17
CA GLY A 65 -11.68 6.10 -2.61
C GLY A 65 -10.38 6.80 -2.98
N LEU A 66 -10.03 6.74 -4.25
CA LEU A 66 -8.78 7.29 -4.77
C LEU A 66 -8.76 8.82 -4.64
N ALA A 67 -9.88 9.49 -4.88
CA ALA A 67 -9.98 10.94 -4.74
C ALA A 67 -9.62 11.41 -3.31
N TYR A 68 -10.15 10.72 -2.28
CA TYR A 68 -9.84 11.02 -0.89
C TYR A 68 -8.37 10.74 -0.55
N ALA A 69 -7.87 9.56 -0.94
CA ALA A 69 -6.48 9.20 -0.70
C ALA A 69 -5.52 10.24 -1.32
N MET A 70 -5.86 10.75 -2.51
CA MET A 70 -5.05 11.75 -3.22
C MET A 70 -5.16 13.15 -2.63
N GLN A 71 -6.24 13.49 -1.92
CA GLN A 71 -6.35 14.75 -1.17
C GLN A 71 -5.45 14.71 0.07
N CYS A 72 -5.46 13.60 0.80
CA CYS A 72 -4.72 13.44 2.05
C CYS A 72 -3.22 13.11 1.84
N GLU A 73 -2.51 12.83 2.94
CA GLU A 73 -1.11 12.34 2.91
C GLU A 73 -0.82 11.19 1.94
N PRO A 74 -1.71 10.20 1.70
CA PRO A 74 -1.45 9.11 0.75
C PRO A 74 -1.26 9.57 -0.69
N GLY A 75 -1.77 10.74 -1.07
CA GLY A 75 -1.50 11.31 -2.38
C GLY A 75 0.00 11.47 -2.59
N ARG A 76 0.70 11.99 -1.57
CA ARG A 76 2.16 12.19 -1.59
C ARG A 76 2.93 10.88 -1.79
N THR A 77 2.30 9.74 -1.51
CA THR A 77 2.92 8.42 -1.57
C THR A 77 2.65 7.67 -2.87
N MET A 78 1.85 8.23 -3.80
CA MET A 78 1.54 7.57 -5.08
C MET A 78 2.79 7.13 -5.88
N PRO A 79 3.88 7.93 -5.97
CA PRO A 79 5.13 7.48 -6.58
C PRO A 79 5.79 6.30 -5.85
N GLU A 80 5.71 6.27 -4.52
CA GLU A 80 6.25 5.16 -3.72
C GLU A 80 5.36 3.92 -3.81
N MET A 81 4.04 4.08 -3.85
CA MET A 81 3.04 3.03 -4.07
C MET A 81 3.24 2.35 -5.43
N GLN A 82 3.51 3.14 -6.49
CA GLN A 82 3.90 2.61 -7.79
C GLN A 82 5.10 1.66 -7.67
N ARG A 83 6.15 2.05 -6.95
CA ARG A 83 7.35 1.22 -6.75
C ARG A 83 7.08 -0.01 -5.88
N GLY A 84 6.21 0.08 -4.89
CA GLY A 84 5.81 -1.08 -4.11
C GLY A 84 5.08 -2.13 -4.96
N PHE A 85 4.21 -1.72 -5.88
CA PHE A 85 3.60 -2.66 -6.83
C PHE A 85 4.63 -3.32 -7.75
N GLU A 86 5.67 -2.59 -8.17
CA GLU A 86 6.78 -3.15 -8.94
C GLU A 86 7.52 -4.23 -8.14
N ILE A 87 7.84 -3.96 -6.87
CA ILE A 87 8.47 -4.94 -5.96
C ILE A 87 7.60 -6.20 -5.80
N LEU A 88 6.29 -6.04 -5.75
CA LEU A 88 5.32 -7.14 -5.63
C LEU A 88 5.04 -7.84 -6.97
N GLY A 89 5.59 -7.36 -8.08
CA GLY A 89 5.34 -7.89 -9.42
C GLY A 89 3.89 -7.68 -9.90
N CYS A 90 3.23 -6.61 -9.45
CA CYS A 90 1.91 -6.17 -9.90
C CYS A 90 2.05 -5.07 -10.95
N LEU A 91 2.51 -5.45 -12.14
CA LEU A 91 2.91 -4.53 -13.20
C LEU A 91 1.71 -3.82 -13.85
N LYS A 92 0.52 -4.45 -13.89
CA LYS A 92 -0.68 -3.77 -14.38
C LYS A 92 -1.12 -2.69 -13.39
N THR A 93 -1.15 -3.00 -12.10
CA THR A 93 -1.47 -2.03 -11.05
C THR A 93 -0.44 -0.89 -11.03
N GLN A 94 0.85 -1.20 -11.13
CA GLN A 94 1.92 -0.21 -11.29
C GLN A 94 1.68 0.71 -12.50
N ALA A 95 1.24 0.16 -13.64
CA ALA A 95 0.94 0.93 -14.84
C ALA A 95 -0.26 1.87 -14.65
N VAL A 96 -1.26 1.50 -13.83
CA VAL A 96 -2.36 2.39 -13.44
C VAL A 96 -1.82 3.55 -12.61
N CYS A 97 -1.01 3.29 -11.57
CA CYS A 97 -0.36 4.35 -10.78
C CYS A 97 0.45 5.30 -11.66
N THR A 98 1.20 4.77 -12.63
CA THR A 98 1.98 5.57 -13.58
C THR A 98 1.10 6.53 -14.38
N ARG A 99 -0.09 6.08 -14.81
CA ARG A 99 -1.05 6.96 -15.51
C ARG A 99 -1.61 8.03 -14.57
N ILE A 100 -2.00 7.64 -13.36
CA ILE A 100 -2.50 8.57 -12.33
C ILE A 100 -1.47 9.69 -12.08
N ILE A 101 -0.21 9.32 -11.85
CA ILE A 101 0.89 10.27 -11.63
C ILE A 101 1.02 11.24 -12.82
N LYS A 102 1.01 10.71 -14.06
CA LYS A 102 1.08 11.54 -15.28
C LYS A 102 -0.08 12.52 -15.41
N TYR A 103 -1.29 12.15 -14.98
CA TYR A 103 -2.43 13.05 -15.04
C TYR A 103 -2.28 14.29 -14.16
N PHE A 104 -1.59 14.18 -13.02
CA PHE A 104 -1.30 15.33 -12.17
C PHE A 104 -0.19 16.25 -12.70
N GLY A 105 0.58 15.83 -13.71
CA GLY A 105 1.64 16.63 -14.34
C GLY A 105 3.05 16.37 -13.80
N ASP A 106 3.99 17.22 -14.22
CA ASP A 106 5.44 16.94 -14.22
C ASP A 106 6.07 16.65 -12.85
N ASP A 107 5.51 17.15 -11.76
CA ASP A 107 5.94 16.81 -10.41
C ASP A 107 4.69 16.66 -9.55
N PHE A 108 4.20 15.44 -9.38
CA PHE A 108 3.04 15.12 -8.55
C PHE A 108 3.00 16.01 -7.29
N PRO A 109 2.12 17.03 -7.22
CA PRO A 109 2.31 18.13 -6.30
C PRO A 109 2.09 17.68 -4.85
N ARG A 110 3.10 17.87 -4.01
CA ARG A 110 3.04 17.53 -2.57
C ARG A 110 2.25 18.55 -1.74
N ASN A 111 1.86 19.68 -2.34
CA ASN A 111 0.97 20.67 -1.74
C ASN A 111 -0.51 20.24 -1.79
N ASP A 112 -1.17 20.26 -0.63
CA ASP A 112 -2.54 19.79 -0.40
C ASP A 112 -3.60 20.66 -1.12
N GLU A 113 -3.40 21.97 -1.21
CA GLU A 113 -4.32 22.93 -1.83
C GLU A 113 -4.39 22.73 -3.36
N GLN A 114 -3.21 22.51 -3.98
CA GLN A 114 -3.10 22.22 -5.40
C GLN A 114 -3.75 20.88 -5.75
N ARG A 115 -3.55 19.85 -4.91
CA ARG A 115 -4.19 18.53 -5.11
C ARG A 115 -5.70 18.62 -4.99
N SER A 116 -6.22 19.30 -3.97
CA SER A 116 -7.67 19.44 -3.75
C SER A 116 -8.36 20.12 -4.93
N THR A 117 -7.78 21.19 -5.46
CA THR A 117 -8.30 21.90 -6.63
C THR A 117 -8.26 21.03 -7.90
N PHE A 118 -7.19 20.26 -8.09
CA PHE A 118 -7.05 19.37 -9.24
C PHE A 118 -8.06 18.21 -9.19
N ILE A 119 -8.24 17.61 -8.01
CA ILE A 119 -9.15 16.48 -7.79
C ILE A 119 -10.60 16.89 -8.05
N ALA A 120 -11.04 18.03 -7.52
CA ALA A 120 -12.39 18.54 -7.73
C ALA A 120 -12.71 18.80 -9.21
N LYS A 121 -11.71 19.17 -10.02
CA LYS A 121 -11.89 19.42 -11.47
C LYS A 121 -11.91 18.13 -12.31
N ASN A 122 -11.43 17.02 -11.77
CA ASN A 122 -11.18 15.78 -12.52
C ASN A 122 -11.81 14.55 -11.84
N GLU A 123 -12.87 14.72 -11.04
CA GLU A 123 -13.48 13.65 -10.23
C GLU A 123 -13.81 12.37 -11.03
N SER A 124 -14.34 12.51 -12.25
CA SER A 124 -14.65 11.36 -13.12
C SER A 124 -13.42 10.53 -13.47
N LEU A 125 -12.27 11.19 -13.68
CA LEU A 125 -11.00 10.53 -13.97
C LEU A 125 -10.48 9.75 -12.77
N PHE A 126 -10.67 10.25 -11.55
CA PHE A 126 -10.30 9.55 -10.32
C PHE A 126 -11.14 8.30 -10.12
N ASN A 127 -12.46 8.41 -10.28
CA ASN A 127 -13.35 7.26 -10.15
C ASN A 127 -13.03 6.19 -11.21
N GLN A 128 -12.75 6.60 -12.45
CA GLN A 128 -12.30 5.66 -13.48
C GLN A 128 -10.95 5.01 -13.12
N SER A 129 -9.98 5.80 -12.68
CA SER A 129 -8.65 5.30 -12.32
C SER A 129 -8.67 4.38 -11.12
N GLU A 130 -9.57 4.61 -10.16
CA GLU A 130 -9.82 3.72 -9.03
C GLU A 130 -10.33 2.36 -9.49
N ASN A 131 -11.34 2.33 -10.36
CA ASN A 131 -11.85 1.07 -10.91
C ASN A 131 -10.75 0.32 -11.68
N GLU A 132 -9.98 1.02 -12.51
CA GLU A 132 -8.84 0.42 -13.21
C GLU A 132 -7.77 -0.14 -12.25
N LEU A 133 -7.54 0.54 -11.11
CA LEU A 133 -6.60 0.10 -10.09
C LEU A 133 -7.09 -1.20 -9.43
N TRP A 134 -8.38 -1.29 -9.11
CA TRP A 134 -9.02 -2.44 -8.48
C TRP A 134 -9.08 -3.65 -9.42
N ASP A 135 -9.53 -3.44 -10.66
CA ASP A 135 -9.54 -4.48 -11.69
C ASP A 135 -8.13 -5.03 -11.94
N ALA A 136 -7.13 -4.16 -11.98
CA ALA A 136 -5.73 -4.57 -12.12
C ALA A 136 -5.27 -5.42 -10.93
N ARG A 137 -5.50 -4.95 -9.68
CA ARG A 137 -5.12 -5.66 -8.45
C ARG A 137 -5.75 -7.04 -8.37
N GLU A 138 -7.04 -7.14 -8.69
CA GLU A 138 -7.76 -8.40 -8.71
C GLU A 138 -7.16 -9.34 -9.75
N SER A 139 -6.97 -8.85 -10.99
CA SER A 139 -6.42 -9.66 -12.08
C SER A 139 -4.99 -10.16 -11.80
N GLU A 140 -4.23 -9.43 -10.99
CA GLU A 140 -2.85 -9.76 -10.61
C GLU A 140 -2.77 -10.54 -9.29
N LYS A 141 -3.91 -10.82 -8.65
CA LYS A 141 -4.01 -11.50 -7.36
C LYS A 141 -3.15 -10.81 -6.29
N TYR A 142 -3.27 -9.48 -6.19
CA TYR A 142 -2.49 -8.65 -5.28
C TYR A 142 -2.44 -9.20 -3.85
N GLU A 143 -3.60 -9.52 -3.27
CA GLU A 143 -3.72 -10.01 -1.89
C GLU A 143 -2.87 -11.25 -1.62
N PHE A 144 -2.78 -12.16 -2.60
CA PHE A 144 -1.94 -13.35 -2.49
C PHE A 144 -0.45 -12.98 -2.55
N LYS A 145 -0.05 -12.13 -3.51
CA LYS A 145 1.35 -11.73 -3.70
C LYS A 145 1.89 -10.97 -2.50
N VAL A 146 1.10 -10.06 -1.95
CA VAL A 146 1.52 -9.23 -0.83
C VAL A 146 1.59 -10.05 0.47
N GLU A 147 0.66 -10.97 0.70
CA GLU A 147 0.72 -11.87 1.85
C GLU A 147 1.93 -12.83 1.77
N GLU A 148 2.26 -13.36 0.58
CA GLU A 148 3.48 -14.15 0.37
C GLU A 148 4.75 -13.32 0.63
N TYR A 149 4.76 -12.03 0.24
CA TYR A 149 5.85 -11.12 0.56
C TYR A 149 6.01 -10.92 2.07
N PHE A 150 4.92 -10.60 2.77
CA PHE A 150 4.93 -10.43 4.24
C PHE A 150 5.43 -11.69 4.93
N LYS A 151 4.90 -12.85 4.53
CA LYS A 151 5.29 -14.14 5.08
C LYS A 151 6.79 -14.38 4.90
N LYS A 152 7.33 -14.13 3.71
CA LYS A 152 8.76 -14.29 3.42
C LYS A 152 9.62 -13.43 4.34
N VAL A 153 9.26 -12.16 4.53
CA VAL A 153 10.00 -11.24 5.41
C VAL A 153 9.87 -11.69 6.87
N CYS A 154 8.66 -11.92 7.35
CA CYS A 154 8.42 -12.36 8.73
C CYS A 154 9.15 -13.66 9.06
N VAL A 155 9.13 -14.67 8.17
CA VAL A 155 9.87 -15.92 8.36
C VAL A 155 11.38 -15.68 8.41
N ALA A 156 11.93 -14.84 7.52
CA ALA A 156 13.35 -14.49 7.52
C ALA A 156 13.79 -13.81 8.83
N HIS A 157 12.88 -13.12 9.51
CA HIS A 157 13.12 -12.43 10.77
C HIS A 157 12.54 -13.14 12.01
N SER A 158 12.10 -14.40 11.88
CA SER A 158 11.51 -15.18 12.97
C SER A 158 10.30 -14.52 13.65
N ILE A 159 9.50 -13.79 12.88
CA ILE A 159 8.29 -13.08 13.35
C ILE A 159 7.07 -13.97 13.10
N PRO A 160 6.30 -14.34 14.14
CA PRO A 160 5.14 -15.21 13.97
C PRO A 160 3.97 -14.50 13.28
N PRO A 161 3.07 -15.24 12.58
CA PRO A 161 1.85 -14.68 12.05
C PRO A 161 0.91 -14.24 13.17
N ARG A 162 0.01 -13.32 12.86
CA ARG A 162 -1.18 -13.08 13.68
C ARG A 162 -2.20 -14.17 13.41
N VAL A 163 -2.67 -14.79 14.47
CA VAL A 163 -3.69 -15.84 14.44
C VAL A 163 -5.05 -15.25 14.78
N TYR A 164 -6.04 -15.44 13.90
CA TYR A 164 -7.42 -15.07 14.17
C TYR A 164 -8.25 -16.32 14.53
N PRO A 165 -8.95 -16.31 15.68
CA PRO A 165 -9.95 -17.33 15.95
C PRO A 165 -11.15 -17.13 15.01
N ASN A 166 -11.66 -18.22 14.43
CA ASN A 166 -12.93 -18.21 13.70
C ASN A 166 -14.12 -18.06 14.65
#